data_AF-A0A1S8X4A0-F1
#
_entry.id   AF-A0A1S8X4A0-F1
#
_cell.length_a   1.000
_cell.length_b   1.000
_cell.length_c   1.000
_cell.angle_alpha   90.00
_cell.angle_beta   90.00
_cell.angle_gamma   90.00
#
_symmetry.space_group_name_H-M   'P 1'
#
loop_
_entity.id
_entity.type
_entity.pdbx_description
1 polymer ?
#
loop_
_entity_poly.entity_id
_entity_poly.type
_entity_poly.pdbx_seq_one_letter_code
_entity_poly.pdbx_strand_id
1 'polypeptide(L)'
;MSRVHSKLQREVLRLYRDLLRSVTPRPVSGDTEPQNRPELASLRQSIRNEFRRQASLYKRTDILQIEAALRRGHRRLEDLNSGTVDRLARIQRTQESPKKTS
;
A
#
# COMPACT_ATOMS: atom_id res chain seq x y z
N MET A 1 -11.25 -19.80 20.33
CA MET A 1 -11.38 -18.59 21.17
C MET A 1 -11.09 -17.37 20.32
N SER A 2 -12.00 -16.40 20.24
CA SER A 2 -11.72 -15.16 19.49
C SER A 2 -10.61 -14.40 20.22
N ARG A 3 -9.50 -14.11 19.52
CA ARG A 3 -8.46 -13.27 20.08
C ARG A 3 -8.99 -11.84 20.12
N VAL A 4 -9.28 -11.34 21.31
CA VAL A 4 -9.64 -9.94 21.51
C VAL A 4 -8.42 -9.08 21.19
N HIS A 5 -8.53 -8.25 20.15
CA HIS A 5 -7.46 -7.35 19.74
C HIS A 5 -7.54 -6.02 20.48
N SER A 6 -6.39 -5.51 20.94
CA SER A 6 -6.31 -4.16 21.48
C SER A 6 -6.71 -3.11 20.43
N LYS A 7 -7.04 -1.89 20.87
CA LYS A 7 -7.36 -0.79 19.94
C LYS A 7 -6.24 -0.57 18.92
N LEU A 8 -4.99 -0.54 19.40
CA LEU A 8 -3.79 -0.39 18.57
C LEU A 8 -3.65 -1.53 17.54
N GLN A 9 -3.86 -2.79 17.95
CA GLN A 9 -3.83 -3.92 17.03
C GLN A 9 -4.92 -3.82 15.96
N ARG A 10 -6.12 -3.37 16.32
CA ARG A 10 -7.21 -3.14 15.35
C ARG A 10 -6.86 -2.03 14.36
N GLU A 11 -6.18 -0.98 14.80
CA GLU A 11 -5.70 0.09 13.91
C GLU A 11 -4.64 -0.42 12.93
N VAL A 12 -3.67 -1.23 13.39
CA VAL A 12 -2.68 -1.89 12.51
C VAL A 12 -3.36 -2.77 11.46
N LEU A 13 -4.33 -3.57 11.88
CA LEU A 13 -5.08 -4.44 10.97
C LEU A 13 -5.94 -3.66 9.97
N ARG A 14 -6.52 -2.53 10.38
CA ARG A 14 -7.27 -1.65 9.48
C ARG A 14 -6.35 -1.03 8.43
N LEU A 15 -5.26 -0.41 8.87
CA LEU A 15 -4.26 0.18 7.96
C LEU A 15 -3.74 -0.84 6.94
N TYR A 16 -3.44 -2.07 7.38
CA TYR A 16 -3.01 -3.14 6.49
C TYR A 16 -4.05 -3.43 5.39
N ARG A 17 -5.33 -3.56 5.78
CA ARG A 17 -6.42 -3.83 4.84
C ARG A 17 -6.63 -2.68 3.86
N ASP A 18 -6.55 -1.45 4.34
CA ASP A 18 -6.77 -0.26 3.50
C ASP A 18 -5.64 -0.09 2.48
N LEU A 19 -4.39 -0.31 2.88
CA LEU A 19 -3.24 -0.35 1.96
C LEU A 19 -3.37 -1.47 0.91
N LEU A 20 -3.82 -2.67 1.30
CA LEU A 20 -4.03 -3.74 0.32
C LEU A 20 -5.16 -3.43 -0.65
N ARG A 21 -6.22 -2.74 -0.19
CA ARG A 21 -7.36 -2.35 -1.02
C ARG A 21 -6.98 -1.27 -2.03
N SER A 22 -6.17 -0.28 -1.64
CA SER A 22 -5.75 0.80 -2.54
C SER A 22 -4.86 0.29 -3.69
N VAL A 23 -4.15 -0.82 -3.50
CA VAL A 23 -3.30 -1.45 -4.53
C VAL A 23 -3.95 -2.67 -5.19
N THR A 24 -5.19 -3.01 -4.84
CA THR A 24 -5.91 -4.09 -5.51
C THR A 24 -6.64 -3.50 -6.72
N PRO A 25 -6.43 -4.00 -7.93
CA PRO A 25 -7.18 -3.54 -9.10
C PRO A 25 -8.67 -3.71 -8.83
N ARG A 26 -9.42 -2.62 -8.95
CA ARG A 26 -10.87 -2.65 -8.83
C ARG A 26 -11.43 -3.16 -10.15
N PRO A 27 -12.33 -4.15 -10.16
CA PRO A 27 -13.09 -4.44 -11.37
C PRO A 27 -13.89 -3.17 -11.68
N VAL A 28 -13.61 -2.58 -12.83
CA VAL A 28 -14.46 -1.51 -13.37
C VAL A 28 -15.79 -2.18 -13.70
N SER A 29 -16.88 -1.68 -13.13
CA SER A 29 -18.21 -2.19 -13.42
C SER A 29 -18.46 -2.09 -14.93
N GLY A 30 -18.59 -3.24 -15.60
CA GLY A 30 -18.79 -3.39 -17.04
C GLY A 30 -17.55 -3.91 -17.75
N ASP A 31 -17.66 -5.12 -18.33
CA ASP A 31 -16.90 -5.87 -19.37
C ASP A 31 -15.41 -5.55 -19.62
N THR A 32 -14.76 -4.82 -18.73
CA THR A 32 -13.38 -4.36 -18.87
C THR A 32 -12.56 -5.27 -18.00
N GLU A 33 -11.91 -6.23 -18.65
CA GLU A 33 -10.94 -7.12 -18.02
C GLU A 33 -10.02 -6.31 -17.10
N PRO A 34 -9.87 -6.71 -15.82
CA PRO A 34 -9.00 -6.01 -14.90
C PRO A 34 -7.59 -6.01 -15.51
N GLN A 35 -7.12 -4.83 -15.93
CA GLN A 35 -5.79 -4.67 -16.48
C GLN A 35 -4.79 -5.28 -15.50
N ASN A 36 -4.13 -6.35 -15.94
CA ASN A 36 -3.16 -7.05 -15.13
C ASN A 36 -1.96 -6.11 -14.95
N ARG A 37 -1.90 -5.42 -13.81
CA ARG A 37 -0.84 -4.46 -13.48
C ARG A 37 0.22 -5.13 -12.62
N PRO A 38 1.32 -5.66 -13.21
CA PRO A 38 2.35 -6.37 -12.46
C PRO A 38 2.99 -5.50 -11.36
N GLU A 39 3.07 -4.18 -11.57
CA GLU A 39 3.53 -3.21 -10.58
C GLU A 39 2.72 -3.24 -9.29
N LEU A 40 1.38 -3.32 -9.39
CA LEU A 40 0.50 -3.38 -8.23
C LEU A 40 0.63 -4.72 -7.48
N ALA A 41 0.87 -5.82 -8.20
CA ALA A 41 1.13 -7.12 -7.59
C ALA A 41 2.43 -7.11 -6.78
N SER A 42 3.50 -6.55 -7.33
CA SER A 42 4.78 -6.34 -6.63
C SER A 42 4.61 -5.44 -5.42
N LEU A 43 3.90 -4.32 -5.55
CA LEU A 43 3.62 -3.40 -4.44
C LEU A 43 2.82 -4.08 -3.32
N ARG A 44 1.80 -4.86 -3.69
CA ARG A 44 1.01 -5.66 -2.74
C ARG A 44 1.91 -6.61 -1.95
N GLN A 45 2.85 -7.29 -2.62
CA GLN A 45 3.78 -8.18 -1.95
C GLN A 45 4.73 -7.43 -1.02
N SER A 46 5.26 -6.29 -1.44
CA SER A 46 6.09 -5.41 -0.60
C SER A 46 5.36 -4.96 0.67
N ILE A 47 4.08 -4.59 0.58
CA ILE A 47 3.25 -4.27 1.74
C ILE A 47 3.17 -5.45 2.71
N ARG A 48 2.90 -6.67 2.21
CA ARG A 48 2.85 -7.87 3.08
C ARG A 48 4.18 -8.12 3.79
N ASN A 49 5.29 -8.01 3.06
CA ASN A 49 6.62 -8.25 3.60
C ASN A 49 6.98 -7.22 4.68
N GLU A 50 6.65 -5.94 4.46
CA GLU A 50 6.88 -4.88 5.43
C GLU A 50 6.14 -5.14 6.75
N PHE A 51 4.84 -5.45 6.69
CA PHE A 51 4.04 -5.72 7.88
C PHE A 51 4.52 -6.97 8.62
N ARG A 52 4.91 -8.03 7.90
CA ARG A 52 5.50 -9.23 8.53
C ARG A 52 6.81 -8.93 9.21
N ARG A 53 7.71 -8.18 8.55
CA ARG A 53 9.00 -7.79 9.13
C ARG A 53 8.80 -6.95 10.40
N GLN A 54 7.92 -5.95 10.35
CA GLN A 54 7.63 -5.12 11.52
C GLN A 54 6.99 -5.93 12.66
N ALA A 55 6.09 -6.86 12.35
CA ALA A 55 5.49 -7.75 13.34
C ALA A 55 6.51 -8.68 14.02
N SER A 56 7.59 -9.08 13.32
CA SER A 56 8.70 -9.82 13.93
C SER A 56 9.68 -8.93 14.71
N LEU A 57 9.80 -7.65 14.34
CA LEU A 57 10.73 -6.72 14.97
C LEU A 57 10.17 -6.10 16.25
N TYR A 58 8.88 -5.75 16.27
CA TYR A 58 8.26 -5.06 17.40
C TYR A 58 7.71 -6.02 18.43
N LYS A 59 8.02 -5.75 19.70
CA LYS A 59 7.36 -6.36 20.84
C LYS A 59 6.01 -5.69 21.07
N ARG A 60 5.10 -6.40 21.74
CA ARG A 60 3.78 -5.86 22.12
C ARG A 60 3.85 -4.62 23.00
N THR A 61 4.97 -4.42 23.69
CA THR A 61 5.25 -3.30 24.59
C THR A 61 5.82 -2.07 23.86
N ASP A 62 6.20 -2.19 22.59
CA ASP A 62 6.86 -1.12 21.82
C ASP A 62 5.81 -0.15 21.26
N ILE A 63 4.96 0.37 22.14
CA ILE A 63 3.76 1.14 21.79
C ILE A 63 4.11 2.33 20.90
N LEU A 64 5.13 3.11 21.29
CA LEU A 64 5.53 4.33 20.57
C LEU A 64 6.05 4.04 19.16
N GLN A 65 6.78 2.94 19.00
CA GLN A 65 7.34 2.50 17.73
C GLN A 65 6.25 2.00 16.79
N ILE A 66 5.28 1.25 17.33
CA ILE A 66 4.10 0.79 16.59
C ILE A 66 3.26 1.99 16.15
N GLU A 67 3.01 2.95 17.03
CA GLU A 67 2.28 4.18 16.69
C GLU A 67 3.03 5.04 15.66
N ALA A 68 4.35 5.16 15.77
CA ALA A 68 5.15 5.87 14.79
C ALA A 68 5.07 5.18 13.41
N ALA A 69 5.09 3.85 13.38
CA ALA A 69 4.88 3.07 12.16
C ALA A 69 3.47 3.25 11.59
N LEU A 70 2.44 3.26 12.43
CA LEU A 70 1.06 3.57 12.03
C LEU A 70 0.95 4.95 11.38
N ARG A 71 1.47 6.00 12.03
CA ARG A 71 1.47 7.36 11.47
C ARG A 71 2.15 7.43 10.11
N ARG A 72 3.31 6.78 9.95
CA ARG A 72 4.00 6.70 8.64
C ARG A 72 3.18 5.96 7.61
N GLY A 73 2.54 4.86 7.97
CA GLY A 73 1.72 4.08 7.04
C GLY A 73 0.43 4.80 6.63
N HIS A 74 -0.20 5.57 7.53
CA HIS A 74 -1.34 6.42 7.18
C HIS A 74 -0.97 7.49 6.16
N ARG A 75 0.17 8.18 6.34
CA ARG A 75 0.67 9.13 5.32
C ARG A 75 0.86 8.45 3.96
N ARG A 76 1.47 7.27 3.94
CA ARG A 76 1.62 6.49 2.68
C ARG A 76 0.27 6.13 2.07
N LEU A 77 -0.74 5.77 2.87
CA LEU A 77 -2.08 5.50 2.36
C LEU A 77 -2.74 6.75 1.77
N GLU A 78 -2.57 7.91 2.41
CA GLU A 78 -3.01 9.20 1.88
C GLU A 78 -2.33 9.54 0.55
N ASP A 79 -1.02 9.27 0.42
CA ASP A 79 -0.28 9.43 -0.83
C ASP A 79 -0.81 8.51 -1.95
N LEU A 80 -1.11 7.25 -1.63
CA LEU A 80 -1.71 6.31 -2.58
C LEU A 80 -3.10 6.77 -3.03
N ASN A 81 -3.92 7.25 -2.10
CA ASN A 81 -5.31 7.65 -2.38
C ASN A 81 -5.43 9.01 -3.06
N SER A 82 -4.51 9.94 -2.81
CA SER A 82 -4.49 11.29 -3.41
C SER A 82 -4.12 11.29 -4.91
N GLY A 83 -3.89 10.12 -5.50
CA GLY A 83 -3.45 10.00 -6.90
C GLY A 83 -1.98 10.40 -7.10
N THR A 84 -1.18 10.50 -6.03
CA THR A 84 0.27 10.73 -6.14
C THR A 84 0.94 9.60 -6.90
N VAL A 85 0.44 8.36 -6.79
CA VAL A 85 0.90 7.23 -7.62
C VAL A 85 0.59 7.42 -9.09
N ASP A 86 -0.58 7.95 -9.44
CA ASP A 86 -0.91 8.27 -10.84
C ASP A 86 -0.02 9.41 -11.38
N ARG A 87 0.37 10.38 -10.54
CA ARG A 87 1.35 11.41 -10.92
C ARG A 87 2.75 10.85 -11.09
N LEU A 88 3.24 10.02 -10.17
CA LEU A 88 4.57 9.40 -10.24
C LEU A 88 4.67 8.43 -11.43
N ALA A 89 3.63 7.61 -11.66
CA ALA A 89 3.55 6.71 -12.82
C ALA A 89 3.39 7.47 -14.16
N ARG A 90 2.74 8.64 -14.15
CA ARG A 90 2.68 9.52 -15.34
C ARG A 90 4.03 10.16 -15.62
N ILE A 91 4.76 10.62 -14.60
CA ILE A 91 6.09 11.20 -14.76
C ILE A 91 7.07 10.15 -15.31
N GLN A 92 7.05 8.91 -14.80
CA GLN A 92 7.90 7.84 -15.33
C GLN A 92 7.61 7.52 -16.81
N ARG A 93 6.33 7.45 -17.21
CA ARG A 93 5.95 7.29 -18.64
C ARG A 93 6.39 8.45 -19.53
N THR A 94 6.42 9.68 -19.02
CA THR A 94 6.91 10.84 -19.78
C THR A 94 8.44 10.81 -19.96
N GLN A 95 9.19 10.13 -19.08
CA GLN A 95 10.65 10.01 -19.17
C GLN A 95 11.12 8.88 -20.11
N GLU A 96 10.24 7.98 -20.55
CA GLU A 96 10.56 6.93 -21.53
C GLU A 96 10.43 7.37 -22.99
N SER A 97 10.18 8.65 -23.27
CA SER A 97 10.21 9.19 -24.63
C SER A 97 11.34 10.21 -24.81
N PRO A 98 12.48 9.78 -25.36
CA PRO A 98 13.06 10.53 -26.45
C PRO A 98 13.51 9.61 -27.58
N LYS A 99 13.00 9.89 -28.78
CA LYS A 99 13.72 9.90 -30.08
C LYS A 99 12.69 9.89 -31.22
N LYS A 100 12.26 11.07 -31.65
CA LYS A 100 11.99 11.27 -33.07
C LYS A 100 13.29 11.75 -33.69
N THR A 101 13.88 10.86 -34.47
CA THR A 101 14.92 11.13 -35.44
C THR A 101 14.42 12.15 -36.46
N SER A 102 15.23 13.16 -36.74
CA SER A 102 15.29 13.87 -38.03
C SER A 102 16.74 14.28 -38.25
#